data_AF-L9YX50-F1
#
_entry.id   AF-L9YX50-F1
#
_cell.length_a   1.000
_cell.length_b   1.000
_cell.length_c   1.000
_cell.angle_alpha   90.00
_cell.angle_beta   90.00
_cell.angle_gamma   90.00
#
_symmetry.space_group_name_H-M   'P 1'
#
loop_
_entity.id
_entity.type
_entity.pdbx_description
1 polymer ?
#
loop_
_entity_poly.entity_id
_entity_poly.type
_entity_poly.pdbx_seq_one_letter_code
_entity_poly.pdbx_strand_id
1 'polypeptide(L)'
;MSSRPRPERLRSHEYGHYYDCPSSLSPHTIRRGAITYQLREDIPEKIVSDRCDVSSEVLDRHYDRRTDREKMEQRRDFIEDL
;
A
#
# COMPACT_ATOMS: atom_id res chain seq x y z
N MET A 1 27.73 -17.00 30.43
CA MET A 1 26.55 -16.86 29.56
C MET A 1 25.71 -15.72 30.11
N SER A 2 25.86 -14.52 29.53
CA SER A 2 25.14 -13.33 30.00
C SER A 2 23.66 -13.48 29.65
N SER A 3 22.83 -13.73 30.66
CA SER A 3 21.38 -13.75 30.54
C SER A 3 20.95 -12.37 30.04
N ARG A 4 20.55 -12.29 28.78
CA ARG A 4 19.90 -11.07 28.26
C ARG A 4 18.75 -10.73 29.20
N PRO A 5 18.67 -9.49 29.71
CA PRO A 5 17.54 -9.08 30.54
C PRO A 5 16.26 -9.35 29.75
N ARG A 6 15.27 -9.98 30.38
CA ARG A 6 13.95 -10.16 29.75
C ARG A 6 13.44 -8.76 29.41
N PRO A 7 13.07 -8.47 28.15
CA PRO A 7 12.49 -7.17 27.84
C PRO A 7 11.29 -6.97 28.77
N GLU A 8 11.16 -5.76 29.32
CA GLU A 8 9.93 -5.35 29.99
C GLU A 8 8.76 -5.79 29.10
N ARG A 9 7.73 -6.39 29.71
CA ARG A 9 6.57 -6.87 28.95
C ARG A 9 5.95 -5.66 28.26
N LEU A 10 6.24 -5.50 26.97
CA LEU A 10 5.60 -4.50 26.13
C LEU A 10 4.12 -4.85 26.04
N ARG A 11 3.28 -3.82 26.09
CA ARG A 11 1.82 -3.97 25.94
C ARG A 11 1.45 -4.77 24.69
N SER A 12 2.25 -4.69 23.63
CA SER A 12 2.06 -5.46 22.40
C SER A 12 2.11 -6.97 22.54
N HIS A 13 2.64 -7.50 23.65
CA HIS A 13 2.67 -8.93 23.95
C HIS A 13 1.34 -9.41 24.58
N GLU A 14 0.47 -8.48 24.97
CA GLU A 14 -0.86 -8.79 25.50
C GLU A 14 -1.85 -9.04 24.34
N TYR A 15 -2.75 -10.01 24.54
CA TYR A 15 -3.75 -10.36 23.54
C TYR A 15 -4.61 -9.14 23.21
N GLY A 16 -4.73 -8.82 21.92
CA GLY A 16 -5.47 -7.65 21.45
C GLY A 16 -4.65 -6.35 21.35
N HIS A 17 -3.39 -6.33 21.80
CA HIS A 17 -2.53 -5.14 21.73
C HIS A 17 -1.38 -5.26 20.72
N TYR A 18 -1.34 -6.31 19.90
CA TYR A 18 -0.28 -6.54 18.90
C TYR A 18 0.00 -5.35 17.97
N TYR A 19 -1.02 -4.52 17.71
CA TYR A 19 -0.89 -3.31 16.90
C TYR A 19 0.05 -2.25 17.50
N ASP A 20 0.28 -2.28 18.82
CA ASP A 20 1.21 -1.39 19.54
C ASP A 20 2.68 -1.79 19.35
N CYS A 21 2.97 -2.90 18.66
CA CYS A 21 4.35 -3.32 18.43
C CYS A 21 5.09 -2.28 17.56
N PRO A 22 6.27 -1.77 17.96
CA PRO A 22 7.01 -0.77 17.18
C PRO A 22 7.41 -1.22 15.76
N SER A 23 7.48 -2.53 15.54
CA SER A 23 7.73 -3.12 14.22
C SER A 23 6.46 -3.45 13.44
N SER A 24 5.28 -3.31 14.05
CA SER A 24 4.00 -3.51 13.37
C SER A 24 3.80 -2.43 12.32
N LEU A 25 3.50 -2.86 11.10
CA LEU A 25 3.15 -1.98 10.00
C LEU A 25 1.66 -2.15 9.67
N SER A 26 0.99 -1.05 9.38
CA SER A 26 -0.40 -1.10 8.92
C SER A 26 -0.50 -1.88 7.61
N PRO A 27 -1.44 -2.85 7.49
CA PRO A 27 -1.72 -3.54 6.23
C PRO A 27 -2.05 -2.58 5.07
N HIS A 28 -2.57 -1.38 5.40
CA HIS A 28 -2.86 -0.34 4.42
C HIS A 28 -1.60 0.05 3.62
N THR A 29 -0.42 0.07 4.23
CA THR A 29 0.82 0.48 3.54
C THR A 29 1.19 -0.53 2.44
N ILE A 30 1.05 -1.82 2.73
CA ILE A 30 1.30 -2.90 1.75
C ILE A 30 0.28 -2.81 0.62
N ARG A 31 -1.01 -2.69 0.95
CA ARG A 31 -2.09 -2.59 -0.04
C ARG A 31 -1.92 -1.38 -0.96
N ARG A 32 -1.58 -0.21 -0.39
CA ARG A 32 -1.27 1.01 -1.13
C ARG A 32 -0.11 0.81 -2.10
N GLY A 33 0.99 0.22 -1.64
CA GLY A 33 2.15 -0.07 -2.49
C GLY A 33 1.79 -1.00 -3.66
N ALA A 34 1.06 -2.08 -3.37
CA ALA A 34 0.65 -3.05 -4.38
C ALA A 34 -0.29 -2.45 -5.45
N ILE A 35 -1.28 -1.64 -5.04
CA ILE A 35 -2.20 -0.96 -5.96
C ILE A 35 -1.43 0.07 -6.80
N THR A 36 -0.58 0.90 -6.18
CA THR A 36 0.23 1.88 -6.92
C THR A 36 1.13 1.19 -7.94
N TYR A 37 1.76 0.07 -7.58
CA TYR A 37 2.60 -0.70 -8.49
C TYR A 37 1.80 -1.19 -9.70
N GLN A 38 0.66 -1.84 -9.49
CA GLN A 38 -0.20 -2.32 -10.59
C GLN A 38 -0.59 -1.19 -11.55
N LEU A 39 -0.93 -0.02 -11.02
CA LEU A 39 -1.31 1.14 -11.84
C LEU A 39 -0.13 1.75 -12.60
N ARG A 40 1.11 1.63 -12.09
CA ARG A 40 2.33 2.05 -12.80
C ARG A 40 2.72 1.09 -13.94
N GLU A 41 2.32 -0.17 -13.83
CA GLU A 41 2.50 -1.19 -14.88
C GLU A 41 1.35 -1.16 -15.92
N ASP A 42 0.66 -0.02 -16.03
CA ASP A 42 -0.44 0.22 -16.98
C ASP A 42 -1.59 -0.80 -16.94
N ILE A 43 -1.75 -1.51 -15.81
CA ILE A 43 -2.93 -2.36 -15.60
C ILE A 43 -4.16 -1.44 -15.51
N PRO A 44 -5.21 -1.69 -16.33
CA PRO A 44 -6.36 -0.79 -16.37
C PRO A 44 -6.99 -0.60 -15.00
N GLU A 45 -7.30 0.64 -14.64
CA GLU A 45 -7.80 1.01 -13.32
C GLU A 45 -9.05 0.20 -12.94
N LYS A 46 -9.95 -0.06 -13.89
CA LYS A 46 -11.14 -0.90 -13.67
C LYS A 46 -10.78 -2.32 -13.19
N ILE A 47 -9.73 -2.92 -13.76
CA ILE A 47 -9.27 -4.26 -13.36
C ILE A 47 -8.68 -4.23 -11.95
N VAL A 48 -7.90 -3.20 -11.61
CA VAL A 48 -7.33 -3.03 -10.27
C VAL A 48 -8.44 -2.77 -9.23
N SER A 49 -9.40 -1.91 -9.58
CA SER A 49 -10.61 -1.59 -8.81
C SER A 49 -11.41 -2.86 -8.49
N ASP A 50 -11.79 -3.63 -9.50
CA ASP A 50 -12.57 -4.88 -9.35
C ASP A 50 -11.79 -5.93 -8.55
N ARG A 51 -10.48 -6.07 -8.81
CA ARG A 51 -9.60 -7.02 -8.09
C ARG A 51 -9.47 -6.68 -6.61
N CYS A 52 -9.40 -5.40 -6.29
CA CYS A 52 -9.19 -4.94 -4.92
C CYS A 52 -10.49 -4.64 -4.17
N ASP A 53 -11.65 -4.72 -4.82
CA ASP A 53 -12.95 -4.32 -4.25
C ASP A 53 -12.89 -2.89 -3.68
N VAL A 54 -12.54 -1.94 -4.55
CA VAL A 54 -12.40 -0.53 -4.20
C VAL A 54 -12.82 0.33 -5.38
N SER A 55 -13.67 1.34 -5.16
CA SER A 55 -14.07 2.23 -6.25
C SER A 55 -12.89 3.07 -6.77
N SER A 56 -12.96 3.46 -8.04
CA SER A 56 -12.01 4.41 -8.66
C SER A 56 -11.74 5.65 -7.81
N GLU A 57 -12.79 6.27 -7.27
CA GLU A 57 -12.63 7.48 -6.43
C GLU A 57 -11.84 7.19 -5.14
N VAL A 58 -12.10 6.05 -4.49
CA VAL A 58 -11.38 5.64 -3.27
C VAL A 58 -9.95 5.23 -3.61
N LEU A 59 -9.75 4.58 -4.75
CA LEU A 59 -8.44 4.19 -5.26
C LEU A 59 -7.56 5.42 -5.46
N ASP A 60 -8.04 6.43 -6.20
CA ASP A 60 -7.32 7.68 -6.44
C ASP A 60 -7.02 8.44 -5.14
N ARG A 61 -8.01 8.56 -4.25
CA ARG A 61 -7.87 9.33 -3.01
C ARG A 61 -6.93 8.69 -1.99
N HIS A 62 -6.96 7.37 -1.82
CA HIS A 62 -6.35 6.72 -0.66
C HIS A 62 -5.17 5.79 -0.99
N TYR A 63 -5.15 5.25 -2.22
CA TYR A 63 -4.23 4.19 -2.61
C TYR A 63 -3.26 4.59 -3.73
N ASP A 64 -3.71 5.34 -4.75
CA ASP A 64 -2.83 5.78 -5.83
C ASP A 64 -1.79 6.76 -5.31
N ARG A 65 -0.52 6.46 -5.55
CA ARG A 65 0.62 7.33 -5.22
C ARG A 65 1.38 7.82 -6.43
N ARG A 66 0.82 7.65 -7.63
CA ARG A 66 1.32 8.31 -8.84
C ARG A 66 1.04 9.81 -8.74
N THR A 67 2.04 10.60 -9.10
CA THR A 67 1.95 12.04 -9.29
C THR A 67 1.16 12.37 -10.55
N ASP A 68 0.63 13.59 -10.64
CA ASP A 68 -0.04 14.07 -11.85
C ASP A 68 0.85 13.98 -13.09
N ARG A 69 2.17 14.18 -12.90
CA ARG A 69 3.18 13.98 -13.94
C ARG A 69 3.26 12.52 -14.37
N GLU A 70 3.46 11.57 -13.45
CA GLU A 70 3.49 10.14 -13.79
C GLU A 70 2.23 9.71 -14.57
N LYS A 71 1.05 10.16 -14.12
CA LYS A 71 -0.21 9.88 -14.82
C LYS A 71 -0.25 10.52 -16.22
N MET A 72 0.35 11.70 -16.40
CA MET A 72 0.44 12.37 -17.70
C MET A 72 1.37 11.64 -18.66
N GLU A 73 2.54 11.21 -18.17
CA GLU A 73 3.50 10.43 -18.96
C GLU A 73 2.88 9.13 -19.44
N GLN A 74 2.23 8.34 -18.56
CA GLN A 74 1.51 7.13 -18.96
C GLN A 74 0.45 7.37 -20.04
N ARG A 75 -0.29 8.48 -19.94
CA ARG A 75 -1.26 8.88 -20.97
C ARG A 75 -0.59 9.24 -22.28
N ARG A 76 0.56 9.93 -22.25
CA ARG A 76 1.31 10.30 -23.45
C ARG A 76 1.85 9.05 -24.13
N ASP A 77 2.51 8.17 -23.38
CA ASP A 77 3.12 6.95 -23.89
C ASP A 77 2.05 6.05 -24.55
N PHE A 78 0.88 5.89 -23.93
CA PHE A 78 -0.25 5.16 -24.52
C PHE A 78 -0.77 5.77 -25.84
N ILE A 79 -0.78 7.10 -25.97
CA ILE A 79 -1.23 7.79 -27.18
C ILE A 79 -0.18 7.70 -28.30
N GLU A 80 1.11 7.76 -27.95
CA GLU A 80 2.22 7.65 -28.90
C GLU A 80 2.33 6.22 -29.48
N ASP A 81 1.92 5.21 -28.72
CA ASP A 81 1.87 3.81 -29.14
C ASP A 81 0.60 3.42 -29.94
N LEU A 82 -0.33 4.35 -30.17
CA LEU A 82 -1.60 4.12 -30.90
C LEU A 82 -1.48 4.31 -32.41
#